data_AF-T0S0V9-F1
#
_entry.id   AF-T0S0V9-F1
#
_cell.length_a   1.000
_cell.length_b   1.000
_cell.length_c   1.000
_cell.angle_alpha   90.00
_cell.angle_beta   90.00
_cell.angle_gamma   90.00
#
_symmetry.space_group_name_H-M   'P 1'
#
loop_
_entity.id
_entity.type
_entity.pdbx_description
1 polymer ?
#
loop_
_entity_poly.entity_id
_entity_poly.type
_entity_poly.pdbx_seq_one_letter_code
_entity_poly.pdbx_strand_id
1 'polypeptide(L)'
;MIVLFVGSIAIQFFMETSPKSAKIISGVSSFLIFVAGMGLLARIGVSHGAGWPMWVKVKVGLWLAVAALGPILAKRMKSNRQFGYYGILVLIFVAVFSAITKY
;
A
#
# COMPACT_ATOMS: atom_id res chain seq x y z
N MET A 1 -3.59 -10.75 3.40
CA MET A 1 -3.06 -9.99 2.24
C MET A 1 -2.07 -8.90 2.65
N ILE A 2 -2.38 -8.06 3.66
CA ILE A 2 -1.44 -7.02 4.10
C ILE A 2 -0.10 -7.57 4.61
N VAL A 3 -0.11 -8.70 5.32
CA VAL A 3 1.11 -9.41 5.75
C VAL A 3 1.97 -9.86 4.57
N LEU A 4 1.35 -10.36 3.49
CA LEU A 4 2.06 -10.76 2.27
C LEU A 4 2.66 -9.54 1.55
N PHE A 5 1.94 -8.42 1.52
CA PHE A 5 2.43 -7.17 0.96
C PHE A 5 3.64 -6.63 1.74
N VAL A 6 3.53 -6.50 3.06
CA VAL A 6 4.61 -5.99 3.92
C VAL A 6 5.83 -6.93 3.88
N GLY A 7 5.61 -8.23 3.97
CA GLY A 7 6.70 -9.23 3.91
C GLY A 7 7.42 -9.23 2.55
N SER A 8 6.68 -9.17 1.44
CA SER A 8 7.29 -9.12 0.10
C SER A 8 7.98 -7.79 -0.22
N ILE A 9 7.52 -6.67 0.34
CA ILE A 9 8.24 -5.39 0.30
C ILE A 9 9.50 -5.45 1.16
N ALA A 10 9.44 -6.02 2.37
CA ALA A 10 10.62 -6.18 3.22
C ALA A 10 11.71 -6.97 2.49
N ILE A 11 11.36 -8.08 1.83
CA ILE A 11 12.30 -8.85 0.99
C ILE A 11 12.96 -7.96 -0.08
N GLN A 12 12.20 -7.08 -0.73
CA GLN A 12 12.72 -6.17 -1.76
C GLN A 12 13.69 -5.10 -1.22
N PHE A 13 13.54 -4.70 0.04
CA PHE A 13 14.40 -3.71 0.68
C PHE A 13 15.64 -4.31 1.35
N PHE A 14 15.52 -5.52 1.92
CA PHE A 14 16.58 -6.14 2.71
C PHE A 14 17.42 -7.16 1.93
N MET A 15 16.91 -7.77 0.84
CA MET A 15 17.73 -8.60 -0.04
C MET A 15 18.36 -7.78 -1.16
N GLU A 16 19.67 -7.95 -1.38
CA GLU A 16 20.37 -7.35 -2.54
C GLU A 16 19.79 -7.82 -3.88
N THR A 17 19.47 -9.11 -3.97
CA THR A 17 18.92 -9.76 -5.16
C THR A 17 17.50 -10.24 -4.87
N SER A 18 16.55 -9.31 -4.81
CA SER A 18 15.14 -9.66 -4.63
C SER A 18 14.66 -10.61 -5.74
N PRO A 19 14.07 -11.77 -5.38
CA PRO A 19 13.54 -12.71 -6.36
C PRO A 19 12.36 -12.11 -7.12
N LYS A 20 12.17 -12.54 -8.38
CA LYS A 20 11.07 -12.08 -9.25
C LYS A 20 9.70 -12.35 -8.61
N SER A 21 9.58 -13.47 -7.90
CA SER A 21 8.36 -13.84 -7.16
C SER A 21 7.97 -12.79 -6.12
N ALA A 22 8.90 -12.28 -5.31
CA ALA A 22 8.60 -11.26 -4.30
C ALA A 22 8.06 -9.96 -4.92
N LYS A 23 8.59 -9.54 -6.06
CA LYS A 23 8.09 -8.36 -6.80
C LYS A 23 6.66 -8.57 -7.28
N ILE A 24 6.38 -9.72 -7.89
CA ILE A 24 5.04 -10.09 -8.36
C ILE A 24 4.07 -10.17 -7.17
N ILE A 25 4.46 -10.85 -6.09
CA ILE A 25 3.63 -11.00 -4.88
C ILE A 25 3.30 -9.64 -4.28
N SER A 26 4.26 -8.70 -4.20
CA SER A 26 3.98 -7.35 -3.69
C SER A 26 2.98 -6.59 -4.56
N GLY A 27 3.08 -6.71 -5.89
CA GLY A 27 2.16 -6.07 -6.82
C GLY A 27 0.75 -6.67 -6.72
N VAL A 28 0.65 -8.00 -6.81
CA VAL A 28 -0.63 -8.71 -6.72
C VAL A 28 -1.29 -8.52 -5.36
N SER A 29 -0.52 -8.60 -4.27
CA SER A 29 -1.04 -8.37 -2.92
C SER A 29 -1.56 -6.94 -2.75
N SER A 30 -0.85 -5.94 -3.28
CA SER A 30 -1.29 -4.55 -3.25
C SER A 30 -2.59 -4.34 -4.02
N PHE A 31 -2.70 -4.94 -5.21
CA PHE A 31 -3.91 -4.88 -6.02
C PHE A 31 -5.09 -5.57 -5.34
N LEU A 32 -4.89 -6.75 -4.75
CA LEU A 32 -5.95 -7.46 -4.02
C LEU A 32 -6.42 -6.69 -2.78
N ILE A 33 -5.52 -5.99 -2.08
CA ILE A 33 -5.91 -5.13 -0.95
C ILE A 33 -6.77 -3.96 -1.44
N PHE A 34 -6.41 -3.36 -2.58
CA PHE A 34 -7.20 -2.29 -3.19
C PHE A 34 -8.61 -2.78 -3.57
N VAL A 35 -8.69 -3.90 -4.29
CA VAL A 35 -9.98 -4.51 -4.70
C VAL A 35 -10.83 -4.91 -3.49
N ALA A 36 -10.21 -5.48 -2.45
CA ALA A 36 -10.92 -5.81 -1.20
C ALA A 36 -11.49 -4.56 -0.51
N GLY A 37 -10.75 -3.44 -0.54
CA GLY A 37 -11.23 -2.14 -0.06
C GLY A 37 -12.45 -1.64 -0.83
N MET A 38 -12.42 -1.73 -2.16
CA MET A 38 -13.56 -1.36 -3.01
C MET A 38 -14.78 -2.25 -2.78
N GLY A 39 -14.56 -3.57 -2.62
CA GLY A 39 -15.63 -4.51 -2.27
C GLY A 39 -16.31 -4.18 -0.93
N LEU A 40 -15.53 -3.71 0.06
CA LEU A 40 -16.09 -3.23 1.32
C LEU A 40 -16.93 -1.96 1.12
N LEU A 41 -16.46 -0.99 0.31
CA LEU A 41 -17.20 0.24 0.00
C LEU A 41 -18.57 -0.05 -0.65
N ALA A 42 -18.59 -1.02 -1.58
CA ALA A 42 -19.83 -1.46 -2.21
C ALA A 42 -20.81 -2.08 -1.19
N ARG A 43 -20.30 -2.84 -0.20
CA ARG A 43 -21.13 -3.44 0.86
C ARG A 43 -21.70 -2.42 1.84
N ILE A 44 -20.97 -1.34 2.14
CA ILE A 44 -21.45 -0.28 3.03
C ILE A 44 -22.35 0.76 2.31
N GLY A 45 -22.73 0.50 1.07
CA GLY A 45 -23.68 1.34 0.32
C GLY A 45 -23.11 2.66 -0.18
N VAL A 46 -21.78 2.81 -0.24
CA VAL A 46 -21.16 3.99 -0.86
C VAL A 46 -21.34 3.88 -2.37
N SER A 47 -22.34 4.58 -2.89
CA SER A 47 -22.63 4.69 -4.32
C SER A 47 -21.44 5.31 -5.06
N HIS A 48 -21.08 4.76 -6.21
CA HIS A 48 -20.04 5.32 -7.08
C HIS A 48 -20.50 6.62 -7.76
N GLY A 49 -21.82 6.88 -7.79
CA GLY A 49 -22.43 8.06 -8.41
C GLY A 49 -22.62 9.25 -7.46
N ALA A 50 -22.73 9.01 -6.15
CA ALA A 50 -22.69 10.05 -5.13
C ALA A 50 -21.24 10.15 -4.65
N GLY A 51 -20.50 11.17 -5.08
CA GLY A 51 -19.05 11.26 -4.96
C GLY A 51 -18.48 10.74 -3.63
N TRP A 52 -17.35 10.01 -3.73
CA TRP A 52 -16.77 9.32 -2.57
C TRP A 52 -16.54 10.26 -1.36
N PRO A 53 -16.80 9.79 -0.13
CA PRO A 53 -16.44 10.50 1.08
C PRO A 53 -14.96 10.87 1.11
N MET A 54 -14.60 11.98 1.79
CA MET A 54 -13.21 12.47 1.84
C MET A 54 -12.22 11.40 2.31
N TRP A 55 -12.56 10.66 3.38
CA TRP A 55 -11.74 9.59 3.92
C TRP A 55 -11.43 8.48 2.90
N VAL A 56 -12.36 8.19 1.98
CA VAL A 56 -12.14 7.20 0.91
C VAL A 56 -11.11 7.73 -0.08
N LYS A 57 -11.22 8.99 -0.49
CA LYS A 57 -10.28 9.63 -1.42
C LYS A 57 -8.86 9.67 -0.83
N VAL A 58 -8.75 10.08 0.43
CA VAL A 58 -7.46 10.10 1.16
C VAL A 58 -6.87 8.70 1.24
N LYS A 59 -7.67 7.70 1.60
CA LYS A 59 -7.22 6.30 1.69
C LYS A 59 -6.76 5.74 0.35
N VAL A 60 -7.50 5.98 -0.72
CA VAL A 60 -7.13 5.58 -2.08
C VAL A 60 -5.83 6.26 -2.52
N GLY A 61 -5.69 7.56 -2.27
CA GLY A 61 -4.49 8.33 -2.60
C GLY A 61 -3.25 7.80 -1.86
N LEU A 62 -3.35 7.59 -0.54
CA LEU A 62 -2.27 7.02 0.26
C LEU A 62 -1.93 5.59 -0.16
N TRP A 63 -2.93 4.77 -0.50
CA TRP A 63 -2.69 3.41 -0.95
C TRP A 63 -1.96 3.36 -2.29
N LEU A 64 -2.36 4.20 -3.25
CA LEU A 64 -1.65 4.33 -4.53
C LEU A 64 -0.21 4.83 -4.33
N ALA A 65 -0.01 5.78 -3.42
CA ALA A 65 1.33 6.24 -3.06
C ALA A 65 2.17 5.08 -2.52
N VAL A 66 1.66 4.28 -1.58
CA VAL A 66 2.36 3.11 -1.03
C VAL A 66 2.64 2.05 -2.10
N ALA A 67 1.65 1.75 -2.95
CA ALA A 67 1.75 0.75 -4.00
C ALA A 67 2.79 1.12 -5.08
N ALA A 68 2.91 2.40 -5.42
CA ALA A 68 3.89 2.89 -6.39
C ALA A 68 5.25 3.16 -5.75
N LEU A 69 5.30 3.90 -4.64
CA LEU A 69 6.54 4.28 -3.96
C LEU A 69 7.27 3.07 -3.38
N GLY A 70 6.55 2.04 -2.94
CA GLY A 70 7.13 0.80 -2.42
C GLY A 70 8.22 0.19 -3.32
N PRO A 71 7.86 -0.30 -4.50
CA PRO A 71 8.80 -0.88 -5.45
C PRO A 71 9.77 0.15 -6.07
N ILE A 72 9.35 1.42 -6.21
CA ILE A 72 10.24 2.49 -6.72
C ILE A 72 11.40 2.75 -5.75
N LEU A 73 11.09 2.95 -4.47
CA LEU A 73 12.09 3.19 -3.42
C LEU A 73 12.98 1.95 -3.23
N ALA A 74 12.40 0.74 -3.27
CA ALA A 74 13.18 -0.50 -3.22
C ALA A 74 14.18 -0.62 -4.37
N LYS A 75 13.83 -0.12 -5.57
CA LYS A 75 14.71 -0.15 -6.74
C LYS A 75 15.74 0.99 -6.74
N ARG A 76 15.37 2.19 -6.29
CA ARG A 76 16.21 3.40 -6.42
C ARG A 76 17.11 3.66 -5.21
N MET A 77 16.73 3.25 -4.02
CA MET A 77 17.55 3.46 -2.82
C MET A 77 18.47 2.26 -2.60
N LYS A 78 19.77 2.43 -2.90
CA LYS A 78 20.81 1.43 -2.62
C LYS A 78 21.57 1.69 -1.33
N SER A 79 21.80 2.97 -0.99
CA SER A 79 22.59 3.37 0.20
C SER A 79 21.77 3.43 1.49
N ASN A 80 20.50 3.88 1.45
CA ASN A 80 19.68 4.09 2.65
C ASN A 80 18.38 3.26 2.65
N ARG A 81 18.50 1.96 2.35
CA ARG A 81 17.36 1.03 2.18
C ARG A 81 16.43 0.99 3.39
N GLN A 82 16.98 0.98 4.60
CA GLN A 82 16.20 0.96 5.84
C GLN A 82 15.28 2.19 5.98
N PHE A 83 15.77 3.37 5.59
CA PHE A 83 15.00 4.60 5.67
C PHE A 83 13.79 4.59 4.72
N GLY A 84 13.95 4.00 3.52
CA GLY A 84 12.85 3.82 2.58
C GLY A 84 11.77 2.85 3.09
N TYR A 85 12.19 1.78 3.77
CA TYR A 85 11.26 0.84 4.40
C TYR A 85 10.49 1.49 5.56
N TYR A 86 11.16 2.24 6.44
CA TYR A 86 10.49 3.00 7.50
C TYR A 86 9.50 4.03 6.93
N GLY A 87 9.86 4.71 5.83
CA GLY A 87 8.95 5.64 5.15
C GLY A 87 7.66 4.97 4.66
N ILE A 88 7.75 3.76 4.10
CA ILE A 88 6.57 2.99 3.67
C ILE A 88 5.73 2.56 4.88
N LEU A 89 6.35 2.13 5.98
CA LEU A 89 5.63 1.78 7.20
C LEU A 89 4.87 2.98 7.78
N VAL A 90 5.51 4.15 7.85
CA VAL A 90 4.85 5.38 8.30
C VAL A 90 3.65 5.71 7.41
N LEU A 91 3.79 5.63 6.08
CA LEU A 91 2.68 5.85 5.15
C LEU A 91 1.52 4.86 5.37
N ILE A 92 1.81 3.59 5.63
CA ILE A 92 0.78 2.58 5.95
C ILE A 92 0.08 2.93 7.26
N PHE A 93 0.82 3.32 8.31
CA PHE A 93 0.23 3.74 9.58
C PHE A 93 -0.65 4.98 9.42
N VAL A 94 -0.21 5.97 8.66
CA VAL A 94 -1.02 7.17 8.35
C VAL A 94 -2.30 6.80 7.61
N ALA A 95 -2.25 5.86 6.66
CA ALA A 95 -3.42 5.36 5.95
C ALA A 95 -4.41 4.59 6.85
N VAL A 96 -3.91 3.89 7.87
CA VAL A 96 -4.75 3.24 8.89
C VAL A 96 -5.37 4.29 9.80
N PHE A 97 -4.59 5.28 10.23
CA PHE A 97 -5.07 6.35 11.10
C PHE A 97 -6.17 7.18 10.44
N SER A 98 -6.00 7.59 9.18
CA SER A 98 -7.02 8.37 8.45
C SER A 98 -8.34 7.61 8.31
N ALA A 99 -8.28 6.28 8.14
CA ALA A 99 -9.47 5.45 8.10
C ALA A 99 -10.23 5.40 9.44
N ILE A 100 -9.52 5.46 10.57
CA ILE A 100 -10.13 5.45 11.91
C ILE A 100 -10.77 6.80 12.21
N THR A 101 -10.04 7.89 11.92
CA THR A 101 -10.50 9.24 12.23
C THR A 101 -11.53 9.78 11.24
N LYS A 102 -11.80 9.06 10.15
CA LYS A 102 -12.73 9.45 9.07
C LYS A 102 -12.41 10.84 8.46
N TYR A 103 -11.15 11.25 8.50
CA TYR A 103 -10.66 12.44 7.79
C TYR A 103 -10.33 12.09 6.33
#